data_AF-A0A813JKK1-F1
#
_entry.id   AF-A0A813JKK1-F1
#
_cell.length_a   1.000
_cell.length_b   1.000
_cell.length_c   1.000
_cell.angle_alpha   90.00
_cell.angle_beta   90.00
_cell.angle_gamma   90.00
#
_symmetry.space_group_name_H-M   'P 1'
#
loop_
_entity.id
_entity.type
_entity.pdbx_description
1 polymer ?
#
loop_
_entity_poly.entity_id
_entity_poly.type
_entity_poly.pdbx_seq_one_letter_code
_entity_poly.pdbx_strand_id
1 'polypeptide(L)'
;DLNDDVWDFVFLNGPAPVGSKIPTATLEKMRQEFRFWYPMDLRVSGKDLIQNHLTMSLYNHACVWKDEPELWPKSMFCNGWLLVNNEKMSKSKGNFFTLDDIMQKYSADAVRLAMANSGDTLEPANFDETVCNKAILGQAVFLDTMKALVSGSEPLEDGKPDARFVDRWFANELNRLISEARGHYESMFYREALRTAYFEFTSAFDQYKDICKASKGTPNKALAMRYLEWQMIILSPICPHF
;
A
#
# COMPACT_ATOMS: atom_id res chain seq x y z
N ASP A 1 -4.01 -10.50 39.53
CA ASP A 1 -5.23 -10.67 38.72
C ASP A 1 -4.94 -11.15 37.29
N LEU A 2 -3.82 -10.78 36.64
CA LEU A 2 -3.38 -11.41 35.39
C LEU A 2 -2.39 -12.55 35.70
N ASN A 3 -2.89 -13.78 35.77
CA ASN A 3 -2.11 -15.00 36.04
C ASN A 3 -2.30 -16.01 34.90
N ASP A 4 -1.69 -17.18 35.03
CA ASP A 4 -1.72 -18.22 34.01
C ASP A 4 -3.16 -18.67 33.70
N ASP A 5 -4.01 -18.89 34.70
CA ASP A 5 -5.42 -19.28 34.49
C ASP A 5 -6.19 -18.28 33.61
N VAL A 6 -5.93 -16.98 33.79
CA VAL A 6 -6.54 -15.92 32.96
C VAL A 6 -6.03 -16.00 31.52
N TRP A 7 -4.73 -16.22 31.30
CA TRP A 7 -4.17 -16.28 29.96
C TRP A 7 -4.50 -17.58 29.24
N ASP A 8 -4.55 -18.69 29.95
CA ASP A 8 -5.02 -19.98 29.44
C ASP A 8 -6.48 -19.88 29.00
N PHE A 9 -7.32 -19.20 29.79
CA PHE A 9 -8.68 -18.89 29.37
C PHE A 9 -8.67 -18.07 28.07
N VAL A 10 -7.93 -16.97 27.98
CA VAL A 10 -8.00 -16.08 26.81
C VAL A 10 -7.41 -16.73 25.55
N PHE A 11 -6.26 -17.39 25.65
CA PHE A 11 -5.47 -17.83 24.49
C PHE A 11 -5.54 -19.33 24.20
N LEU A 12 -5.74 -20.19 25.21
CA LEU A 12 -5.62 -21.64 25.09
C LEU A 12 -6.95 -22.38 25.27
N ASN A 13 -8.08 -21.69 25.14
CA ASN A 13 -9.43 -22.25 25.37
C ASN A 13 -9.59 -22.91 26.77
N GLY A 14 -8.81 -22.46 27.75
CA GLY A 14 -8.86 -22.96 29.13
C GLY A 14 -10.18 -22.66 29.86
N PRO A 15 -10.42 -23.27 31.02
CA PRO A 15 -11.59 -23.00 31.85
C PRO A 15 -11.56 -21.56 32.41
N ALA A 16 -12.73 -21.04 32.80
CA ALA A 16 -12.82 -19.71 33.41
C ALA A 16 -12.00 -19.63 34.72
N PRO A 17 -11.18 -18.58 34.91
CA PRO A 17 -10.30 -18.49 36.06
C PRO A 17 -11.09 -18.28 37.35
N VAL A 18 -10.84 -19.14 38.35
CA VAL A 18 -11.55 -19.09 39.64
C VAL A 18 -10.96 -18.00 40.51
N GLY A 19 -11.81 -17.13 41.07
CA GLY A 19 -11.39 -16.07 41.98
C GLY A 19 -10.68 -14.89 41.30
N SER A 20 -10.72 -14.81 39.96
CA SER A 20 -10.28 -13.63 39.25
C SER A 20 -11.15 -12.43 39.61
N LYS A 21 -10.51 -11.28 39.87
CA LYS A 21 -11.22 -10.00 40.10
C LYS A 21 -11.63 -9.34 38.79
N ILE A 22 -11.20 -9.86 37.65
CA ILE A 22 -11.57 -9.36 36.33
C ILE A 22 -12.99 -9.86 36.02
N PRO A 23 -13.93 -8.98 35.63
CA PRO A 23 -15.27 -9.40 35.26
C PRO A 23 -15.26 -10.45 34.15
N THR A 24 -16.07 -11.49 34.30
CA THR A 24 -16.20 -12.59 33.34
C THR A 24 -16.49 -12.08 31.92
N ALA A 25 -17.41 -11.12 31.79
CA ALA A 25 -17.72 -10.47 30.52
C ALA A 25 -16.50 -9.82 29.84
N THR A 26 -15.56 -9.27 30.61
CA THR A 26 -14.31 -8.70 30.08
C THR A 26 -13.39 -9.80 29.56
N LEU A 27 -13.23 -10.88 30.32
CA LEU A 27 -12.41 -12.03 29.93
C LEU A 27 -12.95 -12.69 28.65
N GLU A 28 -14.26 -12.86 28.56
CA GLU A 28 -14.93 -13.43 27.38
C GLU A 28 -14.72 -12.54 26.16
N LYS A 29 -14.82 -11.22 26.32
CA LYS A 29 -14.50 -10.27 25.26
C LYS A 29 -13.03 -10.37 24.83
N MET A 30 -12.09 -10.47 25.77
CA MET A 30 -10.66 -10.65 25.44
C MET A 30 -10.41 -11.93 24.63
N ARG A 31 -11.03 -13.04 25.03
CA ARG A 31 -10.98 -14.30 24.28
C ARG A 31 -11.59 -14.14 22.88
N GLN A 32 -12.76 -13.51 22.77
CA GLN A 32 -13.43 -13.30 21.49
C GLN A 32 -12.57 -12.47 20.53
N GLU A 33 -11.94 -11.40 21.01
CA GLU A 33 -11.01 -10.60 20.20
C GLU A 33 -9.85 -11.45 19.71
N PHE A 34 -9.19 -12.23 20.58
CA PHE A 34 -8.12 -13.12 20.16
C PHE A 34 -8.59 -14.13 19.11
N ARG A 35 -9.73 -14.80 19.35
CA ARG A 35 -10.27 -15.83 18.47
C ARG A 35 -10.81 -15.29 17.14
N PHE A 36 -11.11 -14.00 17.07
CA PHE A 36 -11.49 -13.33 15.83
C PHE A 36 -10.27 -12.91 15.01
N TRP A 37 -9.25 -12.31 15.63
CA TRP A 37 -8.10 -11.74 14.93
C TRP A 37 -7.00 -12.76 14.59
N TYR A 38 -6.88 -13.86 15.33
CA TYR A 38 -5.91 -14.90 15.01
C TYR A 38 -6.45 -15.88 13.95
N PRO A 39 -5.56 -16.48 13.14
CA PRO A 39 -4.10 -16.35 13.16
C PRO A 39 -3.57 -15.06 12.54
N MET A 40 -2.28 -14.76 12.77
CA MET A 40 -1.58 -13.70 12.06
C MET A 40 -1.51 -14.00 10.56
N ASP A 41 -2.30 -13.27 9.76
CA ASP A 41 -2.38 -13.45 8.30
C ASP A 41 -1.05 -13.13 7.61
N LEU A 42 -0.38 -12.05 8.01
CA LEU A 42 0.86 -11.58 7.41
C LEU A 42 1.79 -10.95 8.46
N ARG A 43 3.07 -11.36 8.43
CA ARG A 43 4.17 -10.69 9.14
C ARG A 43 5.18 -10.11 8.16
N VAL A 44 5.39 -8.80 8.21
CA VAL A 44 6.40 -8.11 7.38
C VAL A 44 7.66 -7.81 8.21
N SER A 45 8.84 -7.99 7.64
CA SER A 45 10.11 -7.74 8.33
C SER A 45 11.30 -7.54 7.38
N GLY A 46 12.39 -6.97 7.87
CA GLY A 46 13.70 -7.07 7.22
C GLY A 46 14.22 -8.53 7.20
N LYS A 47 14.99 -8.85 6.16
CA LYS A 47 15.57 -10.19 5.96
C LYS A 47 16.53 -10.66 7.06
N ASP A 48 17.05 -9.74 7.85
CA ASP A 48 17.94 -10.00 8.98
C ASP A 48 17.25 -10.75 10.13
N LEU A 49 15.93 -10.64 10.24
CA LEU A 49 15.17 -11.32 11.28
C LEU A 49 14.80 -12.78 10.93
N ILE A 50 15.08 -13.23 9.70
CA ILE A 50 14.77 -14.59 9.25
C ILE A 50 15.44 -15.62 10.16
N GLN A 51 16.75 -15.48 10.40
CA GLN A 51 17.55 -16.45 11.15
C GLN A 51 17.36 -16.39 12.68
N ASN A 52 16.52 -15.48 13.18
CA ASN A 52 16.27 -15.32 14.61
C ASN A 52 14.76 -15.18 14.87
N HIS A 53 14.25 -13.97 15.06
CA HIS A 53 12.88 -13.64 15.47
C HIS A 53 11.81 -14.36 14.65
N LEU A 54 11.91 -14.38 13.32
CA LEU A 54 10.89 -15.02 12.47
C LEU A 54 10.89 -16.54 12.64
N THR A 55 12.08 -17.15 12.70
CA THR A 55 12.21 -18.59 13.01
C THR A 55 11.69 -18.90 14.41
N MET A 56 12.10 -18.12 15.42
CA MET A 56 11.65 -18.27 16.81
C MET A 56 10.14 -18.07 16.92
N SER A 57 9.54 -17.16 16.15
CA SER A 57 8.09 -16.94 16.11
C SER A 57 7.37 -18.23 15.72
N LEU A 58 7.83 -18.93 14.69
CA LEU A 58 7.25 -20.21 14.27
C LEU A 58 7.35 -21.26 15.38
N TYR A 59 8.52 -21.41 16.00
CA TYR A 59 8.71 -22.35 17.12
C TYR A 59 7.78 -22.05 18.29
N ASN A 60 7.72 -20.78 18.72
CA ASN A 60 6.88 -20.40 19.87
C ASN A 60 5.39 -20.62 19.57
N HIS A 61 4.90 -20.26 18.38
CA HIS A 61 3.50 -20.49 18.02
C HIS A 61 3.16 -21.99 18.00
N ALA A 62 4.04 -22.81 17.41
CA ALA A 62 3.85 -24.26 17.38
C ALA A 62 3.88 -24.90 18.78
N CYS A 63 4.69 -24.37 19.70
CA CYS A 63 4.75 -24.85 21.09
C CYS A 63 3.51 -24.45 21.90
N VAL A 64 3.07 -23.19 21.78
CA VAL A 64 1.93 -22.64 22.56
C VAL A 64 0.60 -23.20 22.05
N TRP A 65 0.37 -23.19 20.74
CA TRP A 65 -0.86 -23.66 20.10
C TRP A 65 -0.63 -24.97 19.35
N LYS A 66 0.02 -25.94 20.02
CA LYS A 66 0.37 -27.24 19.44
C LYS A 66 -0.85 -28.05 18.97
N ASP A 67 -1.99 -27.85 19.63
CA ASP A 67 -3.25 -28.55 19.38
C ASP A 67 -4.21 -27.75 18.48
N GLU A 68 -3.82 -26.53 18.08
CA GLU A 68 -4.62 -25.60 17.25
C GLU A 68 -3.75 -25.01 16.11
N PRO A 69 -3.29 -25.84 15.15
CA PRO A 69 -2.41 -25.39 14.06
C PRO A 69 -3.01 -24.30 13.17
N GLU A 70 -4.33 -24.14 13.16
CA GLU A 70 -5.02 -23.04 12.50
C GLU A 70 -4.70 -21.67 13.12
N LEU A 71 -4.14 -21.62 14.34
CA LEU A 71 -3.66 -20.39 14.98
C LEU A 71 -2.21 -20.04 14.62
N TRP A 72 -1.52 -20.88 13.83
CA TRP A 72 -0.14 -20.63 13.44
C TRP A 72 -0.05 -19.51 12.37
N PRO A 73 1.08 -18.78 12.29
CA PRO A 73 1.25 -17.71 11.31
C PRO A 73 1.02 -18.20 9.87
N LYS A 74 0.19 -17.48 9.10
CA LYS A 74 -0.16 -17.89 7.73
C LYS A 74 0.88 -17.50 6.69
N SER A 75 1.47 -16.30 6.81
CA SER A 75 2.46 -15.83 5.84
C SER A 75 3.48 -14.86 6.44
N MET A 76 4.66 -14.80 5.83
CA MET A 76 5.71 -13.85 6.15
C MET A 76 6.27 -13.25 4.86
N PHE A 77 6.42 -11.93 4.82
CA PHE A 77 7.06 -11.20 3.73
C PHE A 77 8.33 -10.53 4.25
N CYS A 78 9.45 -10.74 3.56
CA CYS A 78 10.74 -10.19 3.97
C CYS A 78 11.30 -9.24 2.89
N ASN A 79 11.73 -8.05 3.31
CA ASN A 79 12.38 -7.06 2.44
C ASN A 79 13.88 -6.96 2.71
N GLY A 80 14.63 -6.49 1.71
CA GLY A 80 16.03 -6.12 1.88
C GLY A 80 16.24 -4.89 2.76
N TRP A 81 17.51 -4.62 3.05
CA TRP A 81 17.91 -3.39 3.75
C TRP A 81 17.59 -2.16 2.92
N LEU A 82 17.25 -1.05 3.57
CA LEU A 82 17.05 0.22 2.89
C LEU A 82 18.40 0.94 2.71
N LEU A 83 18.69 1.31 1.47
CA LEU A 83 19.74 2.27 1.10
C LEU A 83 19.11 3.66 0.90
N VAL A 84 19.92 4.70 1.00
CA VAL A 84 19.52 6.08 0.69
C VAL A 84 20.44 6.60 -0.40
N ASN A 85 19.88 6.97 -1.55
CA ASN A 85 20.61 7.40 -2.76
C ASN A 85 21.74 6.42 -3.14
N ASN A 86 21.45 5.12 -3.10
CA ASN A 86 22.36 3.99 -3.34
C ASN A 86 23.51 3.83 -2.34
N GLU A 87 23.47 4.54 -1.22
CA GLU A 87 24.46 4.42 -0.16
C GLU A 87 23.89 3.81 1.12
N LYS A 88 24.74 3.10 1.87
CA LYS A 88 24.40 2.71 3.24
C LYS A 88 24.15 3.96 4.08
N MET A 89 23.05 3.96 4.82
CA MET A 89 22.74 5.04 5.75
C MET A 89 23.82 5.14 6.84
N SER A 90 24.37 6.33 7.03
CA SER A 90 25.30 6.63 8.11
C SER A 90 25.17 8.08 8.55
N LYS A 91 25.08 8.31 9.87
CA LYS A 91 25.10 9.66 10.44
C LYS A 91 26.34 10.44 10.02
N SER A 92 27.50 9.79 9.91
CA SER A 92 28.77 10.44 9.53
C SER A 92 28.81 10.91 8.07
N LYS A 93 27.98 10.33 7.20
CA LYS A 93 27.85 10.73 5.79
C LYS A 93 26.77 11.77 5.57
N GLY A 94 25.98 12.09 6.59
CA GLY A 94 24.84 13.00 6.48
C GLY A 94 23.64 12.44 5.69
N ASN A 95 23.65 11.16 5.31
CA ASN A 95 22.56 10.49 4.57
C ASN A 95 21.68 9.64 5.49
N PHE A 96 21.51 10.07 6.74
CA PHE A 96 20.64 9.44 7.71
C PHE A 96 19.47 10.37 8.00
N PHE A 97 18.26 9.86 7.85
CA PHE A 97 17.02 10.57 8.13
C PHE A 97 16.20 9.78 9.13
N THR A 98 15.61 10.46 10.10
CA THR A 98 14.48 9.88 10.82
C THR A 98 13.22 9.94 9.96
N LEU A 99 12.19 9.21 10.35
CA LEU A 99 10.89 9.27 9.67
C LEU A 99 10.30 10.69 9.73
N ASP A 100 10.44 11.39 10.85
CA ASP A 100 9.94 12.76 11.01
C ASP A 100 10.68 13.73 10.09
N ASP A 101 12.02 13.64 10.05
CA ASP A 101 12.85 14.50 9.17
C ASP A 101 12.42 14.39 7.70
N ILE A 102 12.23 13.17 7.21
CA ILE A 102 11.94 12.93 5.79
C ILE A 102 10.50 13.32 5.43
N MET A 103 9.55 13.13 6.34
CA MET A 103 8.16 13.57 6.15
C MET A 103 8.04 15.09 6.18
N GLN A 104 8.77 15.79 7.05
CA GLN A 104 8.79 17.26 7.05
C GLN A 104 9.44 17.81 5.77
N LYS A 105 10.44 17.11 5.24
CA LYS A 105 11.13 17.52 4.01
C LYS A 105 10.29 17.30 2.75
N TYR A 106 9.54 16.21 2.65
CA TYR A 106 8.87 15.81 1.40
C TYR A 106 7.36 15.61 1.45
N SER A 107 6.72 15.66 2.62
CA SER A 107 5.35 15.18 2.91
C SER A 107 5.24 13.65 3.04
N ALA A 108 4.23 13.19 3.78
CA ALA A 108 3.97 11.77 3.99
C ALA A 108 3.73 11.01 2.68
N ASP A 109 2.95 11.57 1.75
CA ASP A 109 2.56 10.87 0.53
C ASP A 109 3.70 10.78 -0.49
N ALA A 110 4.55 11.80 -0.60
CA ALA A 110 5.74 11.72 -1.44
C ALA A 110 6.74 10.68 -0.89
N VAL A 111 6.92 10.62 0.43
CA VAL A 111 7.76 9.60 1.08
C VAL A 111 7.20 8.21 0.84
N ARG A 112 5.89 8.00 1.02
CA ARG A 112 5.24 6.71 0.76
C ARG A 112 5.35 6.27 -0.70
N LEU A 113 5.21 7.20 -1.65
CA LEU A 113 5.42 6.93 -3.08
C LEU A 113 6.86 6.49 -3.36
N ALA A 114 7.84 7.21 -2.82
CA ALA A 114 9.24 6.84 -2.96
C ALA A 114 9.57 5.48 -2.29
N MET A 115 8.95 5.18 -1.15
CA MET A 115 9.08 3.88 -0.48
C MET A 115 8.47 2.75 -1.31
N ALA A 116 7.28 2.94 -1.88
CA ALA A 116 6.69 1.96 -2.81
C ALA A 116 7.59 1.74 -4.04
N ASN A 117 8.28 2.77 -4.52
CA ASN A 117 9.23 2.65 -5.63
C ASN A 117 10.57 1.99 -5.25
N SER A 118 10.87 1.86 -3.96
CA SER A 118 12.24 1.54 -3.49
C SER A 118 12.68 0.10 -3.76
N GLY A 119 11.76 -0.86 -3.76
CA GLY A 119 12.01 -2.26 -4.07
C GLY A 119 11.18 -3.23 -3.25
N ASP A 120 10.79 -4.34 -3.88
CA ASP A 120 9.85 -5.34 -3.31
C ASP A 120 10.49 -6.73 -3.16
N THR A 121 11.83 -6.80 -3.08
CA THR A 121 12.56 -8.06 -3.02
C THR A 121 13.43 -8.15 -1.76
N LEU A 122 14.14 -9.28 -1.62
CA LEU A 122 15.16 -9.47 -0.58
C LEU A 122 16.46 -8.70 -0.86
N GLU A 123 16.64 -8.20 -2.08
CA GLU A 123 17.76 -7.33 -2.40
C GLU A 123 17.59 -5.97 -1.72
N PRO A 124 18.70 -5.26 -1.41
CA PRO A 124 18.60 -3.94 -0.81
C PRO A 124 17.68 -3.02 -1.62
N ALA A 125 16.65 -2.49 -0.96
CA ALA A 125 15.80 -1.47 -1.52
C ALA A 125 16.54 -0.13 -1.52
N ASN A 126 16.18 0.78 -2.42
CA ASN A 126 16.80 2.09 -2.49
C ASN A 126 15.77 3.21 -2.36
N PHE A 127 15.86 3.98 -1.28
CA PHE A 127 15.14 5.23 -1.13
C PHE A 127 15.89 6.34 -1.90
N ASP A 128 15.29 6.78 -3.00
CA ASP A 128 15.84 7.82 -3.87
C ASP A 128 15.10 9.14 -3.63
N GLU A 129 15.80 10.13 -3.08
CA GLU A 129 15.24 11.45 -2.80
C GLU A 129 14.79 12.19 -4.07
N THR A 130 15.34 11.84 -5.24
CA THR A 130 14.89 12.40 -6.52
C THR A 130 13.49 11.94 -6.88
N VAL A 131 13.08 10.74 -6.43
CA VAL A 131 11.70 10.24 -6.59
C VAL A 131 10.75 11.03 -5.69
N CYS A 132 11.16 11.41 -4.48
CA CYS A 132 10.36 12.29 -3.62
C CYS A 132 10.10 13.65 -4.27
N ASN A 133 11.15 14.28 -4.82
CA ASN A 133 11.00 15.56 -5.54
C ASN A 133 10.03 15.45 -6.72
N LYS A 134 10.15 14.38 -7.52
CA LYS A 134 9.24 14.10 -8.64
C LYS A 134 7.83 13.82 -8.17
N ALA A 135 7.66 13.14 -7.04
CA ALA A 135 6.37 12.87 -6.44
C ALA A 135 5.69 14.19 -6.08
N ILE A 136 6.32 15.09 -5.32
CA ILE A 136 5.73 16.39 -4.95
C ILE A 136 5.23 17.16 -6.17
N LEU A 137 6.08 17.26 -7.20
CA LEU A 137 5.72 17.95 -8.43
C LEU A 137 4.56 17.25 -9.15
N GLY A 138 4.62 15.93 -9.28
CA GLY A 138 3.57 15.14 -9.92
C GLY A 138 2.23 15.22 -9.18
N GLN A 139 2.24 15.23 -7.85
CA GLN A 139 1.06 15.38 -7.02
C GLN A 139 0.41 16.76 -7.19
N ALA A 140 1.21 17.83 -7.25
CA ALA A 140 0.72 19.17 -7.55
C ALA A 140 0.07 19.24 -8.95
N VAL A 141 0.73 18.67 -9.97
CA VAL A 141 0.19 18.59 -11.34
C VAL A 141 -1.11 17.78 -11.39
N PHE A 142 -1.18 16.67 -10.67
CA PHE A 142 -2.40 15.85 -10.59
C PHE A 142 -3.54 16.63 -9.94
N LEU A 143 -3.29 17.35 -8.84
CA LEU A 143 -4.27 18.18 -8.17
C LEU A 143 -4.80 19.30 -9.08
N ASP A 144 -3.92 19.96 -9.84
CA ASP A 144 -4.34 21.00 -10.79
C ASP A 144 -5.13 20.41 -11.96
N THR A 145 -4.75 19.22 -12.44
CA THR A 145 -5.53 18.48 -13.44
C THR A 145 -6.93 18.14 -12.91
N MET A 146 -7.04 17.66 -11.67
CA MET A 146 -8.32 17.41 -11.02
C MET A 146 -9.19 18.66 -10.96
N LYS A 147 -8.62 19.78 -10.49
CA LYS A 147 -9.35 21.07 -10.41
C LYS A 147 -9.82 21.52 -11.80
N ALA A 148 -8.98 21.39 -12.83
CA ALA A 148 -9.33 21.78 -14.20
C ALA A 148 -10.49 20.93 -14.75
N LEU A 149 -10.46 19.62 -14.56
CA LEU A 149 -11.50 18.70 -14.98
C LEU A 149 -12.84 18.96 -14.25
N VAL A 150 -12.78 19.14 -12.91
CA VAL A 150 -13.98 19.34 -12.09
C VAL A 150 -14.62 20.71 -12.30
N SER A 151 -13.80 21.76 -12.41
CA SER A 151 -14.29 23.13 -12.68
C SER A 151 -14.81 23.32 -14.11
N GLY A 152 -14.52 22.39 -15.02
CA GLY A 152 -14.81 22.52 -16.45
C GLY A 152 -13.90 23.49 -17.18
N SER A 153 -12.74 23.84 -16.60
CA SER A 153 -11.71 24.66 -17.25
C SER A 153 -10.98 23.88 -18.35
N GLU A 154 -10.88 22.55 -18.20
CA GLU A 154 -10.39 21.66 -19.25
C GLU A 154 -11.51 21.41 -20.28
N PRO A 155 -11.28 21.62 -21.58
CA PRO A 155 -12.30 21.40 -22.59
C PRO A 155 -12.56 19.90 -22.75
N LEU A 156 -13.79 19.47 -22.48
CA LEU A 156 -14.25 18.09 -22.59
C LEU A 156 -15.47 18.02 -23.50
N GLU A 157 -15.63 16.90 -24.20
CA GLU A 157 -16.83 16.64 -25.02
C GLU A 157 -17.80 15.68 -24.32
N ASP A 158 -19.09 15.99 -24.41
CA ASP A 158 -20.15 15.07 -24.05
C ASP A 158 -20.36 14.03 -25.17
N GLY A 159 -20.80 12.83 -24.79
CA GLY A 159 -21.04 11.76 -25.74
C GLY A 159 -20.82 10.38 -25.12
N LYS A 160 -21.09 9.34 -25.90
CA LYS A 160 -20.85 7.98 -25.44
C LYS A 160 -19.34 7.72 -25.29
N PRO A 161 -18.89 7.07 -24.20
CA PRO A 161 -17.47 6.80 -23.94
C PRO A 161 -16.86 5.72 -24.86
N ASP A 162 -17.58 5.28 -25.89
CA ASP A 162 -17.15 4.29 -26.88
C ASP A 162 -17.34 4.79 -28.32
N ALA A 163 -17.69 6.07 -28.50
CA ALA A 163 -18.02 6.65 -29.80
C ALA A 163 -16.82 6.62 -30.75
N ARG A 164 -15.64 7.08 -30.30
CA ARG A 164 -14.42 7.14 -31.12
C ARG A 164 -13.54 5.93 -30.85
N PHE A 165 -12.68 5.59 -31.82
CA PHE A 165 -11.67 4.55 -31.62
C PHE A 165 -10.76 4.86 -30.41
N VAL A 166 -10.33 6.12 -30.28
CA VAL A 166 -9.47 6.58 -29.18
C VAL A 166 -10.15 6.43 -27.81
N ASP A 167 -11.48 6.61 -27.73
CA ASP A 167 -12.24 6.43 -26.48
C ASP A 167 -12.27 4.96 -26.06
N ARG A 168 -12.54 4.06 -27.01
CA ARG A 168 -12.53 2.61 -26.76
C ARG A 168 -11.15 2.10 -26.37
N TRP A 169 -10.10 2.61 -27.03
CA TRP A 169 -8.72 2.30 -26.68
C TRP A 169 -8.42 2.74 -25.25
N PHE A 170 -8.70 4.00 -24.90
CA PHE A 170 -8.40 4.52 -23.57
C PHE A 170 -9.20 3.78 -22.48
N ALA A 171 -10.50 3.55 -22.69
CA ALA A 171 -11.32 2.78 -21.76
C ALA A 171 -10.78 1.36 -21.52
N ASN A 172 -10.33 0.69 -22.58
CA ASN A 172 -9.73 -0.64 -22.47
C ASN A 172 -8.37 -0.59 -21.76
N GLU A 173 -7.57 0.44 -22.02
CA GLU A 173 -6.27 0.62 -21.37
C GLU A 173 -6.40 0.86 -19.87
N LEU A 174 -7.38 1.67 -19.43
CA LEU A 174 -7.70 1.83 -18.02
C LEU A 174 -8.07 0.49 -17.34
N ASN A 175 -8.89 -0.33 -18.00
CA ASN A 175 -9.27 -1.64 -17.48
C ASN A 175 -8.05 -2.58 -17.36
N ARG A 176 -7.17 -2.59 -18.37
CA ARG A 176 -5.94 -3.39 -18.37
C ARG A 176 -5.06 -3.00 -17.19
N LEU A 177 -4.76 -1.70 -17.04
CA LEU A 177 -3.90 -1.18 -15.97
C LEU A 177 -4.46 -1.45 -14.57
N ILE A 178 -5.78 -1.33 -14.38
CA ILE A 178 -6.41 -1.68 -13.09
C ILE A 178 -6.26 -3.17 -12.77
N SER A 179 -6.50 -4.03 -13.76
CA SER A 179 -6.36 -5.47 -13.58
C SER A 179 -4.92 -5.86 -13.22
N GLU A 180 -3.93 -5.22 -13.85
CA GLU A 180 -2.51 -5.46 -13.57
C GLU A 180 -2.10 -4.93 -12.20
N ALA A 181 -2.45 -3.68 -11.88
CA ALA A 181 -2.17 -3.06 -10.58
C ALA A 181 -2.78 -3.87 -9.43
N ARG A 182 -4.01 -4.38 -9.60
CA ARG A 182 -4.64 -5.30 -8.64
C ARG A 182 -3.78 -6.53 -8.39
N GLY A 183 -3.31 -7.20 -9.44
CA GLY A 183 -2.45 -8.38 -9.31
C GLY A 183 -1.14 -8.06 -8.61
N HIS A 184 -0.56 -6.89 -8.86
CA HIS A 184 0.64 -6.42 -8.18
C HIS A 184 0.39 -6.14 -6.69
N TYR A 185 -0.72 -5.51 -6.31
CA TYR A 185 -1.09 -5.33 -4.91
C TYR A 185 -1.34 -6.66 -4.19
N GLU A 186 -2.07 -7.59 -4.82
CA GLU A 186 -2.32 -8.93 -4.27
C GLU A 186 -1.03 -9.73 -4.05
N SER A 187 -0.02 -9.51 -4.90
CA SER A 187 1.30 -10.15 -4.80
C SER A 187 2.33 -9.33 -3.99
N MET A 188 1.92 -8.19 -3.41
CA MET A 188 2.77 -7.26 -2.66
C MET A 188 3.97 -6.70 -3.44
N PHE A 189 3.87 -6.60 -4.77
CA PHE A 189 4.87 -5.92 -5.61
C PHE A 189 4.52 -4.45 -5.77
N TYR A 190 4.77 -3.67 -4.72
CA TYR A 190 4.37 -2.26 -4.62
C TYR A 190 5.06 -1.33 -5.62
N ARG A 191 6.28 -1.64 -6.08
CA ARG A 191 6.96 -0.92 -7.16
C ARG A 191 6.24 -1.11 -8.49
N GLU A 192 5.83 -2.34 -8.77
CA GLU A 192 5.08 -2.66 -9.99
C GLU A 192 3.63 -2.15 -9.92
N ALA A 193 3.03 -2.21 -8.74
CA ALA A 193 1.74 -1.59 -8.45
C ALA A 193 1.83 -0.07 -8.68
N LEU A 194 2.85 0.61 -8.17
CA LEU A 194 3.04 2.04 -8.41
C LEU A 194 3.29 2.35 -9.90
N ARG A 195 4.08 1.53 -10.61
CA ARG A 195 4.29 1.68 -12.05
C ARG A 195 2.98 1.70 -12.81
N THR A 196 2.15 0.69 -12.59
CA THR A 196 0.87 0.51 -13.30
C THR A 196 -0.19 1.50 -12.83
N ALA A 197 -0.33 1.67 -11.51
CA ALA A 197 -1.36 2.48 -10.88
C ALA A 197 -1.15 3.99 -10.98
N TYR A 198 0.09 4.46 -11.14
CA TYR A 198 0.40 5.90 -11.17
C TYR A 198 1.10 6.31 -12.46
N PHE A 199 2.28 5.75 -12.75
CA PHE A 199 3.10 6.23 -13.88
C PHE A 199 2.46 5.89 -15.24
N GLU A 200 2.08 4.63 -15.46
CA GLU A 200 1.42 4.20 -16.70
C GLU A 200 -0.02 4.74 -16.78
N PHE A 201 -0.74 4.78 -15.67
CA PHE A 201 -2.10 5.32 -15.62
C PHE A 201 -2.16 6.80 -16.02
N THR A 202 -1.26 7.62 -15.46
CA THR A 202 -1.12 9.03 -15.85
C THR A 202 -0.70 9.17 -17.31
N SER A 203 0.28 8.38 -17.75
CA SER A 203 0.76 8.37 -19.14
C SER A 203 -0.35 8.00 -20.13
N ALA A 204 -1.22 7.05 -19.81
CA ALA A 204 -2.36 6.66 -20.64
C ALA A 204 -3.34 7.84 -20.84
N PHE A 205 -3.60 8.62 -19.79
CA PHE A 205 -4.46 9.79 -19.90
C PHE A 205 -3.80 10.93 -20.68
N ASP A 206 -2.49 11.15 -20.51
CA ASP A 206 -1.75 12.13 -21.30
C ASP A 206 -1.75 11.76 -22.79
N GLN A 207 -1.50 10.50 -23.13
CA GLN A 207 -1.60 10.00 -24.51
C GLN A 207 -3.01 10.14 -25.08
N TYR A 208 -4.04 9.87 -24.28
CA TYR A 208 -5.43 10.07 -24.67
C TYR A 208 -5.73 11.53 -25.04
N LYS A 209 -5.27 12.48 -24.21
CA LYS A 209 -5.39 13.92 -24.50
C LYS A 209 -4.68 14.30 -25.80
N ASP A 210 -3.45 13.82 -25.99
CA ASP A 210 -2.64 14.14 -27.17
C ASP A 210 -3.27 13.62 -28.47
N ILE A 211 -3.78 12.39 -28.48
CA ILE A 211 -4.45 11.81 -29.65
C ILE A 211 -5.76 12.57 -29.98
N CYS A 212 -6.54 12.94 -28.97
CA CYS A 212 -7.73 13.75 -29.15
C CYS A 212 -7.38 15.10 -29.80
N LYS A 213 -6.35 15.78 -29.26
CA LYS A 213 -5.87 17.07 -29.77
C LYS A 213 -5.36 16.97 -31.21
N ALA A 214 -4.60 15.93 -31.54
CA ALA A 214 -4.12 15.68 -32.91
C ALA A 214 -5.29 15.47 -33.90
N SER A 215 -6.40 14.93 -33.41
CA SER A 215 -7.65 14.73 -34.18
C SER A 215 -8.58 15.94 -34.16
N LYS A 216 -8.14 17.09 -33.61
CA LYS A 216 -8.94 18.32 -33.40
C LYS A 216 -10.18 18.12 -32.52
N GLY A 217 -10.18 17.09 -31.67
CA GLY A 217 -11.22 16.82 -30.68
C GLY A 217 -10.72 17.02 -29.26
N THR A 218 -11.57 16.72 -28.28
CA THR A 218 -11.24 16.80 -26.85
C THR A 218 -11.50 15.46 -26.16
N PRO A 219 -10.96 15.24 -24.94
CA PRO A 219 -11.29 14.04 -24.16
C PRO A 219 -12.79 13.94 -23.89
N ASN A 220 -13.33 12.72 -23.91
CA ASN A 220 -14.70 12.45 -23.51
C ASN A 220 -14.84 12.69 -22.00
N LYS A 221 -15.86 13.47 -21.61
CA LYS A 221 -16.10 13.87 -20.22
C LYS A 221 -16.27 12.68 -19.27
N ALA A 222 -17.03 11.66 -19.68
CA ALA A 222 -17.28 10.50 -18.84
C ALA A 222 -16.00 9.67 -18.63
N LEU A 223 -15.14 9.55 -19.64
CA LEU A 223 -13.85 8.86 -19.51
C LEU A 223 -12.84 9.65 -18.67
N ALA A 224 -12.79 10.98 -18.81
CA ALA A 224 -11.92 11.82 -18.00
C ALA A 224 -12.30 11.75 -16.51
N MET A 225 -13.60 11.78 -16.19
CA MET A 225 -14.07 11.63 -14.80
C MET A 225 -13.83 10.22 -14.25
N ARG A 226 -14.01 9.18 -15.08
CA ARG A 226 -13.66 7.80 -14.70
C ARG A 226 -12.18 7.65 -14.40
N TYR A 227 -11.31 8.21 -15.23
CA TYR A 227 -9.87 8.24 -14.98
C TYR A 227 -9.56 8.87 -13.63
N LEU A 228 -10.15 10.04 -13.33
CA LEU A 228 -9.94 10.75 -12.08
C LEU A 228 -10.35 9.89 -10.87
N GLU A 229 -11.57 9.35 -10.88
CA GLU A 229 -12.07 8.47 -9.83
C GLU A 229 -11.17 7.25 -9.62
N TRP A 230 -10.83 6.56 -10.72
CA TRP A 230 -10.04 5.34 -10.66
C TRP A 230 -8.60 5.60 -10.22
N GLN A 231 -7.99 6.70 -10.67
CA GLN A 231 -6.65 7.11 -10.24
C GLN A 231 -6.59 7.37 -8.73
N MET A 232 -7.62 8.01 -8.16
CA MET A 232 -7.70 8.23 -6.71
C MET A 232 -7.85 6.91 -5.95
N ILE A 233 -8.72 6.01 -6.41
CA ILE A 233 -8.96 4.73 -5.74
C ILE A 233 -7.70 3.86 -5.77
N ILE A 234 -7.08 3.71 -6.94
CA ILE A 234 -5.96 2.77 -7.15
C ILE A 234 -4.66 3.25 -6.51
N LEU A 235 -4.51 4.57 -6.30
CA LEU A 235 -3.36 5.17 -5.64
C LEU A 235 -3.53 5.26 -4.12
N SER A 236 -4.76 5.18 -3.60
CA SER A 236 -5.06 5.38 -2.18
C SER A 236 -4.27 4.49 -1.21
N PRO A 237 -3.87 3.23 -1.53
CA PRO A 237 -3.00 2.46 -0.65
C PRO A 237 -1.61 3.09 -0.47
N ILE A 238 -1.11 3.83 -1.47
CA ILE A 238 0.23 4.44 -1.47
C ILE A 238 0.15 5.90 -1.01
N CYS A 239 -0.78 6.69 -1.54
CA CYS A 239 -0.96 8.10 -1.20
C CYS A 239 -2.39 8.36 -0.71
N PRO A 240 -2.71 8.05 0.55
CA PRO A 240 -4.08 8.15 1.08
C PRO A 240 -4.49 9.56 1.51
N HIS A 241 -3.53 10.48 1.70
CA HIS A 241 -3.83 11.79 2.27
C HIS A 241 -4.15 12.83 1.20
N PHE A 242 -3.37 12.76 0.12
CA PHE A 242 -3.34 13.66 -1.04
C PHE A 242 -3.93 15.04 -0.80
#